data_AF-A0A3M1P0Z3-F1
#
_entry.id   AF-A0A3M1P0Z3-F1
#
_cell.length_a   1.000
_cell.length_b   1.000
_cell.length_c   1.000
_cell.angle_alpha   90.00
_cell.angle_beta   90.00
_cell.angle_gamma   90.00
#
_symmetry.space_group_name_H-M   'P 1'
#
loop_
_entity.id
_entity.type
_entity.pdbx_description
1 polymer ?
#
loop_
_entity_poly.entity_id
_entity_poly.type
_entity_poly.pdbx_seq_one_letter_code
_entity_poly.pdbx_strand_id
1 'polypeptide(L)'
;MMKTITPLLFALLLLAVPAAPQARAQAGLVPRFALPESGLRLERPVQNGAFFDVLGRRAAVFGYENRPFEVWAYPLKLVSDVELSFQIEDYPGSFAGTETVTHIDVRPEATILTYTHAAFTVRQILFAPVDEMGVVMLLDVDTVRPLTITVSFRPDLRLMWPAGLMTGNIFWDEAGGYYGIVEES
;
A
#
# COMPACT_ATOMS: atom_id res chain seq x y z
N MET A 1 5.38 -62.29 -54.98
CA MET A 1 4.47 -61.14 -54.90
C MET A 1 4.51 -60.60 -53.47
N MET A 2 5.43 -59.67 -53.22
CA MET A 2 5.73 -59.05 -51.91
C MET A 2 4.63 -58.07 -51.51
N LYS A 3 4.23 -58.08 -50.24
CA LYS A 3 3.50 -56.98 -49.60
C LYS A 3 4.31 -56.51 -48.39
N THR A 4 4.99 -55.39 -48.56
CA THR A 4 5.69 -54.64 -47.51
C THR A 4 4.66 -53.94 -46.60
N ILE A 5 4.77 -54.15 -45.30
CA ILE A 5 4.00 -53.45 -44.27
C ILE A 5 4.89 -52.34 -43.71
N THR A 6 4.51 -51.09 -43.95
CA THR A 6 5.19 -49.91 -43.41
C THR A 6 4.54 -49.53 -42.07
N PRO A 7 5.28 -49.46 -40.95
CA PRO A 7 4.72 -48.93 -39.71
C PRO A 7 4.78 -47.40 -39.75
N LEU A 8 3.63 -46.76 -39.54
CA LEU A 8 3.50 -45.31 -39.42
C LEU A 8 3.94 -44.90 -38.00
N LEU A 9 5.06 -44.19 -37.89
CA LEU A 9 5.57 -43.70 -36.61
C LEU A 9 4.81 -42.41 -36.23
N PHE A 10 3.96 -42.47 -35.20
CA PHE A 10 3.23 -41.30 -34.69
C PHE A 10 4.09 -40.61 -33.62
N ALA A 11 4.73 -39.50 -33.96
CA ALA A 11 5.52 -38.70 -33.02
C ALA A 11 4.58 -37.79 -32.21
N LEU A 12 4.42 -38.08 -30.91
CA LEU A 12 3.66 -37.25 -29.97
C LEU A 12 4.56 -36.12 -29.46
N LEU A 13 4.36 -34.90 -29.96
CA LEU A 13 5.07 -33.71 -29.50
C LEU A 13 4.41 -33.20 -28.20
N LEU A 14 5.00 -33.51 -27.04
CA LEU A 14 4.60 -32.94 -25.75
C LEU A 14 5.06 -31.47 -25.69
N LEU A 15 4.14 -30.55 -25.96
CA LEU A 15 4.31 -29.13 -25.63
C LEU A 15 4.26 -28.98 -24.11
N ALA A 16 5.44 -28.91 -23.48
CA ALA A 16 5.56 -28.53 -22.09
C ALA A 16 5.13 -27.07 -21.95
N VAL A 17 3.88 -26.84 -21.50
CA VAL A 17 3.43 -25.53 -21.06
C VAL A 17 4.19 -25.23 -19.76
N PRO A 18 5.03 -24.18 -19.68
CA PRO A 18 5.65 -23.81 -18.43
C PRO A 18 4.53 -23.39 -17.47
N ALA A 19 4.35 -24.15 -16.39
CA ALA A 19 3.44 -23.76 -15.33
C ALA A 19 3.98 -22.46 -14.72
N ALA A 20 3.29 -21.35 -15.00
CA ALA A 20 3.57 -20.10 -14.31
C ALA A 20 3.42 -20.34 -12.80
N PRO A 21 4.36 -19.87 -11.96
CA PRO A 21 4.22 -20.02 -10.51
C PRO A 21 2.91 -19.38 -10.08
N GLN A 22 1.99 -20.22 -9.58
CA GLN A 22 0.76 -19.73 -8.98
C GLN A 22 1.13 -19.02 -7.69
N ALA A 23 1.08 -17.69 -7.71
CA ALA A 23 1.14 -16.89 -6.50
C ALA A 23 0.05 -17.42 -5.55
N ARG A 24 0.46 -17.99 -4.41
CA ARG A 24 -0.48 -18.38 -3.37
C ARG A 24 -1.03 -17.10 -2.77
N ALA A 25 -2.21 -16.69 -3.22
CA ALA A 25 -2.97 -15.65 -2.54
C ALA A 25 -3.22 -16.13 -1.11
N GLN A 26 -2.72 -15.37 -0.12
CA GLN A 26 -2.95 -15.69 1.28
C GLN A 26 -4.43 -15.41 1.59
N ALA A 27 -5.09 -16.39 2.23
CA ALA A 27 -6.49 -16.26 2.60
C ALA A 27 -6.68 -15.02 3.51
N GLY A 28 -7.71 -14.22 3.22
CA GLY A 28 -8.01 -12.99 3.96
C GLY A 28 -7.39 -11.71 3.38
N LEU A 29 -6.57 -11.79 2.34
CA LEU A 29 -6.07 -10.61 1.61
C LEU A 29 -6.96 -10.24 0.43
N VAL A 30 -6.92 -8.97 0.03
CA VAL A 30 -7.56 -8.50 -1.20
C VAL A 30 -6.83 -9.10 -2.40
N PRO A 31 -7.50 -9.85 -3.30
CA PRO A 31 -6.87 -10.36 -4.52
C PRO A 31 -6.32 -9.21 -5.38
N ARG A 32 -5.14 -9.40 -5.96
CA ARG A 32 -4.57 -8.42 -6.90
C ARG A 32 -5.54 -8.18 -8.06
N PHE A 33 -5.79 -6.90 -8.35
CA PHE A 33 -6.61 -6.46 -9.49
C PHE A 33 -5.88 -5.35 -10.24
N ALA A 34 -6.22 -5.17 -11.51
CA ALA A 34 -5.66 -4.08 -12.31
C ALA A 34 -6.30 -2.76 -11.86
N LEU A 35 -5.47 -1.77 -11.54
CA LEU A 35 -5.93 -0.40 -11.31
C LEU A 35 -6.22 0.29 -12.65
N PRO A 36 -7.16 1.24 -12.70
CA PRO A 36 -7.33 2.11 -13.84
C PRO A 36 -6.01 2.85 -14.15
N GLU A 37 -5.73 3.06 -15.43
CA GLU A 37 -4.62 3.88 -15.88
C GLU A 37 -5.15 5.01 -16.77
N SER A 38 -5.26 6.21 -16.21
CA SER A 38 -5.77 7.41 -16.92
C SER A 38 -4.80 7.99 -17.96
N GLY A 39 -3.63 7.37 -18.16
CA GLY A 39 -2.59 7.78 -19.11
C GLY A 39 -1.70 8.92 -18.63
N LEU A 40 -2.16 9.80 -17.75
CA LEU A 40 -1.32 10.79 -17.08
C LEU A 40 -0.50 10.12 -15.98
N ARG A 41 0.81 10.40 -15.95
CA ARG A 41 1.73 9.89 -14.94
C ARG A 41 2.88 10.86 -14.74
N LEU A 42 3.18 11.18 -13.50
CA LEU A 42 4.44 11.78 -13.08
C LEU A 42 5.19 10.72 -12.29
N GLU A 43 6.38 10.34 -12.76
CA GLU A 43 7.20 9.31 -12.12
C GLU A 43 8.60 9.85 -11.87
N ARG A 44 9.15 9.56 -10.70
CA ARG A 44 10.54 9.87 -10.37
C ARG A 44 11.03 9.08 -9.16
N PRO A 45 12.36 8.94 -9.01
CA PRO A 45 12.94 8.58 -7.73
C PRO A 45 12.47 9.55 -6.62
N VAL A 46 12.42 9.03 -5.40
CA VAL A 46 12.15 9.89 -4.24
C VAL A 46 13.27 10.92 -4.05
N GLN A 47 12.89 12.08 -3.54
CA GLN A 47 13.73 13.19 -3.17
C GLN A 47 13.47 13.44 -1.69
N ASN A 48 14.46 13.17 -0.84
CA ASN A 48 14.29 13.26 0.61
C ASN A 48 13.70 14.61 1.02
N GLY A 49 12.54 14.58 1.67
CA GLY A 49 11.86 15.76 2.16
C GLY A 49 11.05 16.52 1.10
N ALA A 50 10.91 16.03 -0.12
CA ALA A 50 9.93 16.56 -1.07
C ALA A 50 8.51 16.28 -0.57
N PHE A 51 7.64 17.28 -0.68
CA PHE A 51 6.24 17.15 -0.28
C PHE A 51 5.46 16.31 -1.30
N PHE A 52 4.49 15.53 -0.80
CA PHE A 52 3.47 14.89 -1.62
C PHE A 52 2.11 14.94 -0.92
N ASP A 53 1.06 14.83 -1.72
CA ASP A 53 -0.32 14.76 -1.26
C ASP A 53 -1.12 13.69 -2.00
N VAL A 54 -2.27 13.36 -1.40
CA VAL A 54 -3.33 12.55 -2.00
C VAL A 54 -4.63 13.22 -1.63
N LEU A 55 -5.41 13.68 -2.61
CA LEU A 55 -6.53 14.58 -2.35
C LEU A 55 -7.86 13.97 -2.80
N GLY A 56 -8.84 14.04 -1.90
CA GLY A 56 -10.26 13.89 -2.19
C GLY A 56 -11.02 15.13 -1.69
N ARG A 57 -12.33 15.23 -1.96
CA ARG A 57 -13.11 16.40 -1.49
C ARG A 57 -13.32 16.40 0.02
N ARG A 58 -13.22 15.23 0.66
CA ARG A 58 -13.55 15.03 2.08
C ARG A 58 -12.45 14.35 2.88
N ALA A 59 -11.31 14.08 2.26
CA ALA A 59 -10.18 13.40 2.89
C ALA A 59 -8.88 13.73 2.17
N ALA A 60 -7.76 13.58 2.87
CA ALA A 60 -6.45 13.75 2.26
C ALA A 60 -5.35 12.99 2.99
N VAL A 61 -4.25 12.75 2.27
CA VAL A 61 -2.94 12.44 2.83
C VAL A 61 -2.03 13.63 2.60
N PHE A 62 -1.26 14.00 3.62
CA PHE A 62 -0.17 14.95 3.49
C PHE A 62 1.10 14.35 4.06
N GLY A 63 2.20 14.47 3.32
CA GLY A 63 3.45 13.87 3.73
C GLY A 63 4.67 14.47 3.07
N TYR A 64 5.82 13.98 3.53
CA TYR A 64 7.09 14.25 2.90
C TYR A 64 7.76 12.91 2.58
N GLU A 65 8.38 12.82 1.42
CA GLU A 65 9.13 11.63 1.01
C GLU A 65 10.23 11.30 2.02
N ASN A 66 10.45 10.00 2.25
CA ASN A 66 11.33 9.45 3.29
C ASN A 66 10.95 9.84 4.73
N ARG A 67 9.69 10.24 4.98
CA ARG A 67 9.16 10.51 6.31
C ARG A 67 7.76 9.90 6.50
N PRO A 68 7.31 9.71 7.74
CA PRO A 68 5.92 9.38 8.02
C PRO A 68 4.96 10.47 7.51
N PHE A 69 3.72 10.08 7.21
CA PHE A 69 2.69 10.99 6.72
C PHE A 69 1.49 11.05 7.65
N GLU A 70 0.58 11.99 7.39
CA GLU A 70 -0.68 12.14 8.11
C GLU A 70 -1.89 11.91 7.21
N VAL A 71 -3.00 11.52 7.82
CA VAL A 71 -4.26 11.22 7.12
C VAL A 71 -5.41 11.99 7.75
N TRP A 72 -6.23 12.58 6.89
CA TRP A 72 -7.37 13.40 7.25
C TRP A 72 -8.66 12.85 6.64
N ALA A 73 -9.74 12.90 7.41
CA ALA A 73 -11.12 12.85 6.94
C ALA A 73 -11.82 14.12 7.45
N TYR A 74 -11.96 15.11 6.58
CA TYR A 74 -12.31 16.47 6.96
C TYR A 74 -13.63 16.55 7.75
N PRO A 75 -13.68 17.31 8.86
CA PRO A 75 -12.67 18.23 9.37
C PRO A 75 -11.59 17.62 10.27
N LEU A 76 -11.51 16.29 10.40
CA LEU A 76 -10.71 15.60 11.41
C LEU A 76 -9.39 15.06 10.84
N LYS A 77 -8.26 15.37 11.48
CA LYS A 77 -7.02 14.63 11.31
C LYS A 77 -7.15 13.31 12.06
N LEU A 78 -7.13 12.20 11.34
CA LEU A 78 -7.34 10.88 11.94
C LEU A 78 -6.08 10.43 12.66
N VAL A 79 -4.96 10.43 11.94
CA VAL A 79 -3.70 9.88 12.40
C VAL A 79 -2.51 10.73 11.94
N SER A 80 -1.45 10.72 12.73
CA SER A 80 -0.11 11.20 12.38
C SER A 80 0.87 10.04 12.38
N ASP A 81 2.09 10.32 11.91
CA ASP A 81 3.21 9.39 11.98
C ASP A 81 2.93 8.02 11.32
N VAL A 82 2.17 8.00 10.23
CA VAL A 82 1.89 6.76 9.49
C VAL A 82 3.18 6.29 8.80
N GLU A 83 3.65 5.11 9.17
CA GLU A 83 4.87 4.49 8.65
C GLU A 83 4.67 2.99 8.41
N LEU A 84 5.26 2.51 7.31
CA LEU A 84 5.37 1.08 7.02
C LEU A 84 6.73 0.56 7.48
N SER A 85 6.77 -0.64 8.04
CA SER A 85 8.00 -1.40 8.23
C SER A 85 7.85 -2.83 7.70
N PHE A 86 8.96 -3.40 7.27
CA PHE A 86 9.01 -4.65 6.53
C PHE A 86 9.89 -5.65 7.26
N GLN A 87 9.31 -6.77 7.70
CA GLN A 87 10.02 -7.87 8.32
C GLN A 87 9.97 -9.09 7.40
N ILE A 88 11.14 -9.56 6.98
CA ILE A 88 11.27 -10.77 6.14
C ILE A 88 11.48 -11.96 7.07
N GLU A 89 10.82 -13.09 6.79
CA GLU A 89 11.05 -14.35 7.49
C GLU A 89 12.54 -14.75 7.47
N ASP A 90 13.05 -15.22 8.61
CA ASP A 90 14.44 -15.63 8.84
C ASP A 90 15.51 -14.53 8.65
N TYR A 91 15.13 -13.27 8.45
CA TYR A 91 16.05 -12.13 8.44
C TYR A 91 16.07 -11.41 9.80
N PRO A 92 17.23 -10.95 10.28
CA PRO A 92 17.30 -10.19 11.52
C PRO A 92 16.76 -8.78 11.34
N GLY A 93 15.78 -8.39 12.16
CA GLY A 93 15.25 -7.03 12.24
C GLY A 93 14.32 -6.61 11.09
N SER A 94 13.69 -5.44 11.25
CA SER A 94 12.76 -4.86 10.29
C SER A 94 13.41 -3.72 9.52
N PHE A 95 13.05 -3.58 8.25
CA PHE A 95 13.46 -2.47 7.39
C PHE A 95 12.41 -1.35 7.46
N ALA A 96 12.83 -0.12 7.74
CA ALA A 96 11.94 1.03 7.76
C ALA A 96 11.51 1.41 6.34
N GLY A 97 10.23 1.76 6.17
CA GLY A 97 9.71 2.24 4.89
C GLY A 97 10.38 3.54 4.45
N THR A 98 10.66 4.42 5.40
CA THR A 98 11.37 5.69 5.18
C THR A 98 12.78 5.50 4.58
N GLU A 99 13.42 4.36 4.83
CA GLU A 99 14.74 4.00 4.31
C GLU A 99 14.69 3.15 3.03
N THR A 100 13.56 2.50 2.75
CA THR A 100 13.40 1.55 1.62
C THR A 100 12.56 2.11 0.47
N VAL A 101 11.92 3.27 0.65
CA VAL A 101 11.19 3.95 -0.43
C VAL A 101 12.16 4.47 -1.48
N THR A 102 11.89 4.15 -2.74
CA THR A 102 12.81 4.41 -3.88
C THR A 102 12.17 5.21 -5.00
N HIS A 103 10.86 5.10 -5.19
CA HIS A 103 10.15 5.74 -6.29
C HIS A 103 8.79 6.29 -5.82
N ILE A 104 8.35 7.37 -6.45
CA ILE A 104 7.01 7.90 -6.36
C ILE A 104 6.41 8.02 -7.75
N ASP A 105 5.17 7.55 -7.89
CA ASP A 105 4.36 7.62 -9.09
C ASP A 105 3.05 8.32 -8.77
N VAL A 106 2.75 9.40 -9.47
CA VAL A 106 1.52 10.16 -9.26
C VAL A 106 0.67 10.12 -10.52
N ARG A 107 -0.58 9.68 -10.35
CA ARG A 107 -1.64 9.72 -11.35
C ARG A 107 -2.86 10.44 -10.75
N PRO A 108 -3.78 10.97 -11.58
CA PRO A 108 -5.03 11.56 -11.09
C PRO A 108 -5.81 10.66 -10.10
N GLU A 109 -5.77 9.35 -10.31
CA GLU A 109 -6.51 8.36 -9.54
C GLU A 109 -5.78 7.83 -8.30
N ALA A 110 -4.46 7.96 -8.21
CA ALA A 110 -3.67 7.45 -7.08
C ALA A 110 -2.22 7.99 -7.06
N THR A 111 -1.66 8.07 -5.85
CA THR A 111 -0.22 8.21 -5.61
C THR A 111 0.33 6.87 -5.14
N ILE A 112 1.44 6.42 -5.71
CA ILE A 112 2.08 5.14 -5.41
C ILE A 112 3.49 5.38 -4.90
N LEU A 113 3.80 4.90 -3.70
CA LEU A 113 5.16 4.84 -3.16
C LEU A 113 5.70 3.42 -3.31
N THR A 114 6.87 3.29 -3.95
CA THR A 114 7.51 1.99 -4.20
C THR A 114 8.68 1.76 -3.24
N TYR A 115 8.55 0.71 -2.43
CA TYR A 115 9.58 0.23 -1.50
C TYR A 115 10.31 -0.95 -2.11
N THR A 116 11.63 -0.87 -2.16
CA THR A 116 12.46 -1.88 -2.83
C THR A 116 13.51 -2.44 -1.89
N HIS A 117 13.60 -3.76 -1.85
CA HIS A 117 14.66 -4.51 -1.20
C HIS A 117 15.05 -5.71 -2.06
N ALA A 118 16.21 -6.33 -1.83
CA ALA A 118 16.66 -7.47 -2.62
C ALA A 118 15.69 -8.68 -2.61
N ALA A 119 14.80 -8.76 -1.61
CA ALA A 119 13.84 -9.85 -1.44
C ALA A 119 12.37 -9.45 -1.65
N PHE A 120 12.05 -8.16 -1.80
CA PHE A 120 10.68 -7.72 -2.01
C PHE A 120 10.57 -6.41 -2.79
N THR A 121 9.41 -6.21 -3.39
CA THR A 121 8.94 -4.92 -3.86
C THR A 121 7.52 -4.72 -3.35
N VAL A 122 7.27 -3.62 -2.66
CA VAL A 122 5.93 -3.25 -2.18
C VAL A 122 5.55 -1.93 -2.82
N ARG A 123 4.40 -1.90 -3.50
CA ARG A 123 3.77 -0.69 -4.01
C ARG A 123 2.65 -0.31 -3.05
N GLN A 124 2.84 0.77 -2.30
CA GLN A 124 1.80 1.37 -1.49
C GLN A 124 1.00 2.32 -2.36
N ILE A 125 -0.22 1.91 -2.74
CA ILE A 125 -1.14 2.69 -3.55
C ILE A 125 -2.08 3.44 -2.62
N LEU A 126 -2.01 4.77 -2.68
CA LEU A 126 -2.82 5.68 -1.88
C LEU A 126 -3.80 6.42 -2.78
N PHE A 127 -5.07 6.43 -2.40
CA PHE A 127 -6.07 7.31 -3.00
C PHE A 127 -7.13 7.73 -1.98
N ALA A 128 -7.65 8.94 -2.16
CA ALA A 128 -8.80 9.44 -1.42
C ALA A 128 -9.99 9.42 -2.39
N PRO A 129 -11.05 8.61 -2.14
CA PRO A 129 -12.21 8.62 -3.02
C PRO A 129 -12.83 10.03 -3.07
N VAL A 130 -13.25 10.44 -4.27
CA VAL A 130 -13.62 11.83 -4.54
C VAL A 130 -14.68 12.36 -3.56
N ASP A 131 -15.70 11.55 -3.25
CA ASP A 131 -16.88 11.96 -2.47
C ASP A 131 -17.02 11.26 -1.10
N GLU A 132 -16.08 10.37 -0.75
CA GLU A 132 -16.11 9.62 0.52
C GLU A 132 -15.17 10.20 1.58
N MET A 133 -15.54 10.02 2.84
CA MET A 133 -14.71 10.43 3.99
C MET A 133 -13.69 9.33 4.31
N GLY A 134 -12.61 9.27 3.55
CA GLY A 134 -11.54 8.34 3.88
C GLY A 134 -10.41 8.33 2.87
N VAL A 135 -9.35 7.65 3.25
CA VAL A 135 -8.23 7.31 2.37
C VAL A 135 -8.15 5.80 2.32
N VAL A 136 -7.92 5.27 1.13
CA VAL A 136 -7.64 3.86 0.91
C VAL A 136 -6.14 3.70 0.67
N MET A 137 -5.55 2.75 1.38
CA MET A 137 -4.17 2.32 1.22
C MET A 137 -4.17 0.85 0.84
N LEU A 138 -3.79 0.55 -0.41
CA LEU A 138 -3.61 -0.81 -0.89
C LEU A 138 -2.11 -1.12 -0.93
N LEU A 139 -1.76 -2.35 -0.57
CA LEU A 139 -0.39 -2.84 -0.64
C LEU A 139 -0.32 -3.92 -1.71
N ASP A 140 0.32 -3.62 -2.82
CA ASP A 140 0.63 -4.60 -3.85
C ASP A 140 2.05 -5.13 -3.64
N VAL A 141 2.14 -6.43 -3.34
CA VAL A 141 3.33 -7.05 -2.75
C VAL A 141 3.88 -8.12 -3.70
N ASP A 142 5.14 -7.97 -4.08
CA ASP A 142 5.94 -9.01 -4.71
C ASP A 142 7.07 -9.40 -3.74
N THR A 143 7.15 -10.66 -3.32
CA THR A 143 8.16 -11.12 -2.35
C THR A 143 8.60 -12.55 -2.64
N VAL A 144 9.87 -12.84 -2.36
CA VAL A 144 10.44 -14.21 -2.49
C VAL A 144 10.35 -15.04 -1.20
N ARG A 145 10.09 -14.38 -0.07
CA ARG A 145 9.92 -14.98 1.26
C ARG A 145 8.66 -14.43 1.93
N PRO A 146 8.06 -15.11 2.92
CA PRO A 146 7.01 -14.50 3.72
C PRO A 146 7.44 -13.14 4.26
N LEU A 147 6.59 -12.12 4.05
CA LEU A 147 6.85 -10.73 4.40
C LEU A 147 5.75 -10.27 5.36
N THR A 148 6.12 -9.83 6.54
CA THR A 148 5.23 -9.14 7.47
C THR A 148 5.38 -7.65 7.25
N ILE A 149 4.27 -6.98 6.93
CA ILE A 149 4.22 -5.52 6.78
C ILE A 149 3.49 -4.97 7.99
N THR A 150 4.15 -4.10 8.75
CA THR A 150 3.54 -3.43 9.91
C THR A 150 3.22 -2.00 9.53
N VAL A 151 1.99 -1.56 9.80
CA VAL A 151 1.58 -0.16 9.71
C VAL A 151 1.53 0.40 11.12
N SER A 152 2.40 1.36 11.44
CA SER A 152 2.36 2.09 12.70
C SER A 152 1.85 3.51 12.47
N PHE A 153 1.10 4.04 13.44
CA PHE A 153 0.61 5.41 13.41
C PHE A 153 0.26 5.86 14.83
N ARG A 154 0.12 7.17 15.01
CA ARG A 154 -0.43 7.79 16.22
C ARG A 154 -1.84 8.31 15.94
N PRO A 155 -2.87 7.89 16.70
CA PRO A 155 -4.17 8.55 16.66
C PRO A 155 -4.03 10.02 17.05
N ASP A 156 -4.52 10.94 16.22
CA ASP A 156 -4.45 12.38 16.48
C ASP A 156 -5.84 12.97 16.77
N LEU A 157 -6.87 12.55 16.03
CA LEU A 157 -8.26 13.04 16.15
C LEU A 157 -8.38 14.56 16.32
N ARG A 158 -7.53 15.35 15.65
CA ARG A 158 -7.54 16.82 15.80
C ARG A 158 -8.45 17.48 14.77
N LEU A 159 -9.27 18.42 15.21
CA LEU A 159 -10.06 19.24 14.29
C LEU A 159 -9.16 20.21 13.52
N MET A 160 -9.45 20.35 12.23
CA MET A 160 -8.83 21.35 11.37
C MET A 160 -9.16 22.76 11.86
N TRP A 161 -8.27 23.70 11.55
CA TRP A 161 -8.59 25.12 11.70
C TRP A 161 -9.83 25.49 10.86
N PRO A 162 -10.74 26.35 11.36
CA PRO A 162 -10.70 27.09 12.62
C PRO A 162 -11.35 26.36 13.82
N ALA A 163 -11.78 25.11 13.64
CA ALA A 163 -12.55 24.36 14.65
C ALA A 163 -11.66 23.70 15.73
N GLY A 164 -10.43 24.16 15.92
CA GLY A 164 -9.53 23.58 16.91
C GLY A 164 -10.09 23.71 18.33
N LEU A 165 -10.04 22.61 19.10
CA LEU A 165 -10.39 22.62 20.52
C LEU A 165 -9.27 23.29 21.32
N MET A 166 -9.64 24.08 22.33
CA MET A 166 -8.65 24.79 23.15
C MET A 166 -7.97 23.89 24.18
N THR A 167 -8.71 22.90 24.72
CA THR A 167 -8.25 21.93 25.74
C THR A 167 -8.56 20.49 25.32
N GLY A 168 -8.51 20.23 24.00
CA GLY A 168 -8.84 18.91 23.45
C GLY A 168 -7.88 17.82 23.90
N ASN A 169 -8.43 16.70 24.38
CA ASN A 169 -7.72 15.49 24.77
C ASN A 169 -8.30 14.28 24.03
N ILE A 170 -7.43 13.31 23.72
CA ILE A 170 -7.80 12.02 23.13
C ILE A 170 -7.92 11.00 24.26
N PHE A 171 -8.94 10.15 24.20
CA PHE A 171 -9.05 8.98 25.06
C PHE A 171 -9.34 7.72 24.23
N TRP A 172 -8.99 6.57 24.79
CA TRP A 172 -9.36 5.26 24.27
C TRP A 172 -10.51 4.70 25.11
N ASP A 173 -11.60 4.32 24.45
CA ASP A 173 -12.69 3.58 25.08
C ASP A 173 -12.53 2.08 24.80
N GLU A 174 -12.14 1.33 25.82
CA GLU A 174 -11.87 -0.11 25.67
C GLU A 174 -13.14 -0.93 25.45
N ALA A 175 -14.28 -0.51 26.00
CA ALA A 175 -15.54 -1.23 25.89
C ALA A 175 -16.15 -1.13 24.48
N GLY A 176 -16.02 0.04 23.85
CA GLY A 176 -16.51 0.33 22.51
C GLY A 176 -15.47 0.14 21.41
N GLY A 177 -14.18 0.05 21.77
CA GLY A 177 -13.08 -0.16 20.82
C GLY A 177 -12.85 1.04 19.90
N TYR A 178 -12.99 2.26 20.41
CA TYR A 178 -12.81 3.49 19.63
C TYR A 178 -11.98 4.54 20.37
N TYR A 179 -11.39 5.45 19.60
CA TYR A 179 -10.80 6.68 20.13
C TYR A 179 -11.85 7.80 20.11
N GLY A 180 -11.87 8.60 21.18
CA GLY A 180 -12.73 9.77 21.29
C GLY A 180 -11.91 11.04 21.55
N ILE A 181 -12.54 12.18 21.29
CA ILE A 181 -12.02 13.50 21.69
C ILE A 181 -12.98 14.19 22.64
N VAL A 182 -12.42 14.90 23.60
CA VAL A 182 -13.16 15.63 24.62
C VAL A 182 -12.42 16.91 24.97
N GLU A 183 -13.12 17.96 25.37
CA GLU A 183 -12.50 19.11 26.02
C GLU A 183 -12.36 18.85 27.52
N GLU A 184 -11.21 19.22 28.08
CA GLU A 184 -11.07 19.25 29.54
C GLU A 184 -12.02 20.31 30.10
N SER A 185 -12.89 19.88 31.02
CA SER A 185 -13.93 20.68 31.68
C SER A 185 -13.41 21.47 32.88
#